data_AF-A0A5C5V1G4-F1
#
_entry.id   AF-A0A5C5V1G4-F1
#
_cell.length_a   1.000
_cell.length_b   1.000
_cell.length_c   1.000
_cell.angle_alpha   90.00
_cell.angle_beta   90.00
_cell.angle_gamma   90.00
#
_symmetry.space_group_name_H-M   'P 1'
#
loop_
_entity.id
_entity.type
_entity.pdbx_description
1 polymer ?
#
loop_
_entity_poly.entity_id
_entity_poly.type
_entity_poly.pdbx_seq_one_letter_code
_entity_poly.pdbx_strand_id
1 'polypeptide(L)'
;MTEISASPRARRGLTLVEMLVATTLTLILFFSVAQIFAFLGDTMHDARSTIELSGNMRGLTTTMQNDLDCHTAPGLPWVGVGANLGYFTVVEGPDRDGDFAGVTSVGGDADDIIAFTAYSKEQPFVGLIQGELIRQGGRLCIADTGATSPITSHYAEIIYWTEFTPYDDADGDGLRDADETVTLFRRVLLIRPDIDFQVDTSSYNSMTGVWGSGREITQLEAFNNFDLSLRPSVATGNGAGDWTWRTNSLEDLQSRNNRHGTWMIRSSQASTGGGAAESFDEPTTMPHSAPGAIVGRAVGSFPHLLRPRYLRSFEKMNEIAVETGSMLTGIRDRTGEDVLMSKILAFDVKVFDPYAPILVHSIDNDMASIPGDIGFATLDAGLGTIATGAGTGAYVDLNWIGLTNDPSRAAGSKLYDNGHFAAIPTARSQARNQTIPLVANHRSPSVANGRDLAMYDTWPALYESDGVDQDSDMLTDEGTNGVDDDGLNGVDDPGEHETAPPYERPLRGIQITIRAIEDGSRLIRQDTVTANLMTE
;
A
#
# COMPACT_ATOMS: atom_id res chain seq x y z
N MET A 1 101.99 9.93 -11.36
CA MET A 1 100.72 9.25 -11.66
C MET A 1 100.15 8.83 -10.31
N THR A 2 99.15 9.56 -9.83
CA THR A 2 98.53 9.46 -8.50
C THR A 2 97.35 8.49 -8.55
N GLU A 3 97.37 7.42 -7.76
CA GLU A 3 96.16 6.65 -7.42
C GLU A 3 95.79 6.85 -5.96
N ILE A 4 94.49 7.08 -5.77
CA ILE A 4 93.86 7.66 -4.59
C ILE A 4 93.49 6.54 -3.62
N SER A 5 94.09 6.57 -2.43
CA SER A 5 93.66 5.75 -1.29
C SER A 5 92.32 6.27 -0.76
N ALA A 6 91.24 5.51 -0.94
CA ALA A 6 89.94 5.82 -0.36
C ALA A 6 89.94 5.54 1.15
N SER A 7 89.87 6.61 1.96
CA SER A 7 89.75 6.54 3.41
C SER A 7 88.41 5.93 3.84
N PRO A 8 88.36 5.07 4.87
CA PRO A 8 87.10 4.55 5.41
C PRO A 8 86.33 5.70 6.07
N ARG A 9 85.18 6.06 5.50
CA ARG A 9 84.28 7.07 6.09
C ARG A 9 83.79 6.60 7.46
N ALA A 10 84.15 7.34 8.50
CA ALA A 10 83.61 7.16 9.85
C ALA A 10 82.09 7.27 9.80
N ARG A 11 81.38 6.19 10.15
CA ARG A 11 79.93 6.20 10.32
C ARG A 11 79.60 7.05 11.56
N ARG A 12 79.05 8.24 11.34
CA ARG A 12 78.53 9.08 12.42
C ARG A 12 77.29 8.40 13.01
N GLY A 13 77.24 8.25 14.34
CA GLY A 13 76.04 7.80 15.05
C GLY A 13 74.98 8.90 15.06
N LEU A 14 73.70 8.52 14.90
CA LEU A 14 72.57 9.44 14.92
C LEU A 14 72.37 10.02 16.32
N THR A 15 72.14 11.32 16.40
CA THR A 15 71.81 11.99 17.67
C THR A 15 70.39 11.63 18.12
N LEU A 16 70.12 11.72 19.43
CA LEU A 16 68.78 11.45 20.00
C LEU A 16 67.72 12.36 19.37
N VAL A 17 68.09 13.61 19.06
CA VAL A 17 67.25 14.57 18.34
C VAL A 17 66.97 14.13 16.90
N GLU A 18 67.97 13.66 16.15
CA GLU A 18 67.76 13.11 14.80
C GLU A 18 66.86 11.87 14.80
N MET A 19 67.03 10.96 15.76
CA MET A 19 66.14 9.79 15.90
C MET A 19 64.70 10.21 16.26
N LEU A 20 64.53 11.25 17.08
CA LEU A 20 63.22 11.78 17.46
C LEU A 20 62.55 12.51 16.29
N VAL A 21 63.31 13.29 15.51
CA VAL A 21 62.83 13.94 14.27
C VAL A 21 62.51 12.91 13.18
N ALA A 22 63.34 11.88 13.02
CA ALA A 22 63.10 10.82 12.03
C ALA A 22 61.85 10.01 12.38
N THR A 23 61.68 9.62 13.65
CA THR A 23 60.49 8.86 14.09
C THR A 23 59.22 9.70 13.97
N THR A 24 59.24 10.97 14.37
CA THR A 24 58.09 11.87 14.19
C THR A 24 57.73 12.08 12.73
N LEU A 25 58.72 12.26 11.83
CA LEU A 25 58.47 12.33 10.39
C LEU A 25 57.87 11.04 9.83
N THR A 26 58.37 9.87 10.27
CA THR A 26 57.78 8.60 9.85
C THR A 26 56.33 8.46 10.34
N LEU A 27 56.03 8.87 11.57
CA LEU A 27 54.67 8.83 12.11
C LEU A 27 53.73 9.77 11.35
N ILE A 28 54.18 10.98 11.00
CA ILE A 28 53.39 11.91 10.17
C ILE A 28 53.13 11.33 8.79
N LEU A 29 54.12 10.66 8.19
CA LEU A 29 53.97 10.04 6.87
C LEU A 29 53.01 8.85 6.92
N PHE A 30 53.12 7.98 7.92
CA PHE A 30 52.15 6.90 8.15
C PHE A 30 50.74 7.44 8.41
N PHE A 31 50.61 8.51 9.19
CA PHE A 31 49.32 9.15 9.46
C PHE A 31 48.70 9.72 8.18
N SER A 32 49.49 10.37 7.33
CA SER A 32 49.03 10.92 6.05
C SER A 32 48.54 9.81 5.10
N VAL A 33 49.27 8.69 5.04
CA VAL A 33 48.86 7.53 4.21
C VAL A 33 47.58 6.89 4.74
N ALA A 34 47.43 6.75 6.06
CA ALA A 34 46.22 6.23 6.67
C ALA A 34 44.99 7.10 6.35
N GLN A 35 45.13 8.43 6.37
CA GLN A 35 44.05 9.34 6.00
C GLN A 35 43.64 9.21 4.53
N ILE A 36 44.60 9.05 3.61
CA ILE A 36 44.31 8.84 2.19
C ILE A 36 43.52 7.55 1.99
N PHE A 37 43.90 6.46 2.68
CA PHE A 37 43.18 5.19 2.58
C PHE A 37 41.78 5.26 3.20
N ALA A 38 41.60 5.97 4.31
CA ALA A 38 40.28 6.19 4.90
C ALA A 38 39.38 6.97 3.93
N PHE A 39 39.86 8.11 3.42
CA PHE A 39 39.12 8.93 2.46
C PHE A 39 38.74 8.16 1.18
N LEU A 40 39.69 7.37 0.64
CA LEU A 40 39.43 6.55 -0.53
C LEU A 40 38.43 5.43 -0.23
N GLY A 41 38.51 4.84 0.98
CA GLY A 41 37.57 3.83 1.45
C GLY A 41 36.14 4.35 1.53
N ASP A 42 35.94 5.52 2.16
CA ASP A 42 34.62 6.15 2.31
C ASP A 42 34.05 6.51 0.92
N THR A 43 34.85 7.15 0.06
CA THR A 43 34.41 7.50 -1.30
C THR A 43 34.02 6.26 -2.12
N MET A 44 34.74 5.15 -1.97
CA MET A 44 34.42 3.90 -2.66
C MET A 44 33.14 3.25 -2.10
N HIS A 45 32.93 3.32 -0.79
CA HIS A 45 31.71 2.85 -0.16
C HIS A 45 30.49 3.63 -0.65
N ASP A 46 30.54 4.96 -0.61
CA ASP A 46 29.47 5.84 -1.06
C ASP A 46 29.15 5.65 -2.55
N ALA A 47 30.20 5.52 -3.39
CA ALA A 47 30.04 5.26 -4.81
C ALA A 47 29.34 3.91 -5.07
N ARG A 48 29.70 2.86 -4.31
CA ARG A 48 29.05 1.56 -4.41
C ARG A 48 27.61 1.62 -3.93
N SER A 49 27.35 2.27 -2.81
CA SER A 49 26.01 2.43 -2.24
C SER A 49 25.08 3.18 -3.20
N THR A 50 25.59 4.23 -3.85
CA THR A 50 24.85 4.98 -4.89
C THR A 50 24.51 4.12 -6.11
N ILE A 51 25.42 3.24 -6.53
CA ILE A 51 25.19 2.32 -7.64
C ILE A 51 24.16 1.26 -7.25
N GLU A 52 24.23 0.73 -6.03
CA GLU A 52 23.27 -0.23 -5.49
C GLU A 52 21.87 0.40 -5.38
N LEU A 53 21.74 1.62 -4.84
CA LEU A 53 20.49 2.37 -4.79
C LEU A 53 19.90 2.55 -6.21
N SER A 54 20.72 2.95 -7.18
CA SER A 54 20.28 3.14 -8.56
C SER A 54 19.85 1.83 -9.22
N GLY A 55 20.51 0.71 -8.90
CA GLY A 55 20.13 -0.62 -9.36
C GLY A 55 18.79 -1.07 -8.78
N ASN A 56 18.61 -0.88 -7.47
CA ASN A 56 17.37 -1.22 -6.76
C ASN A 56 16.19 -0.39 -7.26
N MET A 57 16.34 0.93 -7.38
CA MET A 57 15.31 1.82 -7.91
C MET A 57 14.88 1.40 -9.33
N ARG A 58 15.84 1.13 -10.23
CA ARG A 58 15.51 0.65 -11.58
C ARG A 58 14.77 -0.69 -11.54
N GLY A 59 15.18 -1.62 -10.68
CA GLY A 59 14.52 -2.92 -10.51
C GLY A 59 13.08 -2.78 -10.02
N LEU A 60 12.86 -1.92 -9.02
CA LEU A 60 11.55 -1.59 -8.48
C LEU A 60 10.65 -0.93 -9.53
N THR A 61 11.15 0.09 -10.25
CA THR A 61 10.40 0.78 -11.32
C THR A 61 10.02 -0.19 -12.44
N THR A 62 10.95 -1.08 -12.84
CA THR A 62 10.69 -2.09 -13.87
C THR A 62 9.63 -3.09 -13.41
N THR A 63 9.71 -3.56 -12.15
CA THR A 63 8.73 -4.48 -11.58
C THR A 63 7.35 -3.86 -11.54
N MET A 64 7.25 -2.63 -11.02
CA MET A 64 6.00 -1.90 -10.92
C MET A 64 5.40 -1.57 -12.28
N GLN A 65 6.21 -1.14 -13.25
CA GLN A 65 5.75 -0.91 -14.63
C GLN A 65 5.20 -2.22 -15.24
N ASN A 66 5.92 -3.34 -15.10
CA ASN A 66 5.46 -4.63 -15.63
C ASN A 66 4.13 -5.08 -14.99
N ASP A 67 3.95 -4.87 -13.70
CA ASP A 67 2.72 -5.23 -13.00
C ASP A 67 1.55 -4.34 -13.45
N LEU A 68 1.77 -3.02 -13.56
CA LEU A 68 0.77 -2.06 -14.04
C LEU A 68 0.41 -2.29 -15.51
N ASP A 69 1.35 -2.64 -16.36
CA ASP A 69 1.10 -2.98 -17.77
C ASP A 69 0.23 -4.25 -17.91
N CYS A 70 0.22 -5.09 -16.88
CA CYS A 70 -0.56 -6.32 -16.84
C CYS A 70 -1.92 -6.17 -16.11
N HIS A 71 -2.37 -4.97 -15.76
CA HIS A 71 -3.66 -4.80 -15.07
C HIS A 71 -4.84 -5.34 -15.90
N THR A 72 -5.86 -5.92 -15.25
CA THR A 72 -7.02 -6.52 -15.94
C THR A 72 -8.24 -5.61 -16.01
N ALA A 73 -8.46 -4.79 -14.98
CA ALA A 73 -9.64 -3.93 -14.89
C ALA A 73 -9.31 -2.53 -15.42
N PRO A 74 -10.03 -2.03 -16.45
CA PRO A 74 -9.85 -0.65 -16.90
C PRO A 74 -10.21 0.32 -15.77
N GLY A 75 -9.63 1.53 -15.80
CA GLY A 75 -9.99 2.63 -14.90
C GLY A 75 -11.36 3.22 -15.21
N LEU A 76 -12.40 2.38 -15.28
CA LEU A 76 -13.78 2.75 -15.52
C LEU A 76 -14.63 2.36 -14.32
N PRO A 77 -15.40 3.31 -13.75
CA PRO A 77 -16.41 2.97 -12.75
C PRO A 77 -17.56 2.16 -13.38
N TRP A 78 -18.37 1.50 -12.54
CA TRP A 78 -19.55 0.74 -12.94
C TRP A 78 -19.21 -0.46 -13.81
N VAL A 79 -18.28 -1.30 -13.32
CA VAL A 79 -17.95 -2.56 -13.97
C VAL A 79 -19.18 -3.46 -14.00
N GLY A 80 -19.57 -3.89 -15.21
CA GLY A 80 -20.74 -4.75 -15.40
C GLY A 80 -20.59 -6.11 -14.72
N VAL A 81 -21.71 -6.63 -14.23
CA VAL A 81 -21.79 -7.98 -13.66
C VAL A 81 -21.44 -9.02 -14.75
N GLY A 82 -20.61 -9.99 -14.41
CA GLY A 82 -20.11 -11.03 -15.31
C GLY A 82 -18.97 -10.58 -16.22
N ALA A 83 -18.47 -9.36 -16.09
CA ALA A 83 -17.37 -8.88 -16.92
C ALA A 83 -16.04 -9.63 -16.64
N ASN A 84 -15.89 -10.27 -15.46
CA ASN A 84 -14.68 -11.01 -15.07
C ASN A 84 -13.39 -10.19 -15.19
N LEU A 85 -13.46 -8.88 -14.95
CA LEU A 85 -12.31 -7.97 -15.09
C LEU A 85 -11.50 -7.80 -13.79
N GLY A 86 -12.02 -8.25 -12.64
CA GLY A 86 -11.41 -7.98 -11.33
C GLY A 86 -11.64 -6.53 -10.90
N TYR A 87 -10.62 -5.87 -10.36
CA TYR A 87 -10.74 -4.50 -9.87
C TYR A 87 -9.45 -3.69 -10.00
N PHE A 88 -9.59 -2.38 -9.90
CA PHE A 88 -8.51 -1.44 -9.71
C PHE A 88 -8.91 -0.43 -8.63
N THR A 89 -8.04 -0.21 -7.64
CA THR A 89 -8.28 0.76 -6.57
C THR A 89 -7.00 1.48 -6.18
N VAL A 90 -7.15 2.78 -5.89
CA VAL A 90 -6.13 3.63 -5.29
C VAL A 90 -6.73 4.15 -4.00
N VAL A 91 -5.98 4.05 -2.91
CA VAL A 91 -6.32 4.66 -1.63
C VAL A 91 -5.25 5.70 -1.34
N GLU A 92 -5.72 6.92 -1.22
CA GLU A 92 -4.94 8.09 -0.87
C GLU A 92 -4.94 8.24 0.64
N GLY A 93 -3.75 8.30 1.22
CA GLY A 93 -3.57 8.47 2.65
C GLY A 93 -3.76 9.93 3.13
N PRO A 94 -3.72 10.15 4.45
CA PRO A 94 -3.76 11.49 5.03
C PRO A 94 -2.49 12.33 4.80
N ASP A 95 -1.32 11.70 4.64
CA ASP A 95 -0.08 12.40 4.33
C ASP A 95 -0.17 13.10 2.98
N ARG A 96 0.60 14.17 2.85
CA ARG A 96 0.74 14.95 1.61
C ARG A 96 2.14 15.48 1.52
N ASP A 97 2.60 15.75 0.30
CA ASP A 97 3.88 16.41 0.04
C ASP A 97 4.07 17.72 0.84
N GLY A 98 2.98 18.47 1.05
CA GLY A 98 2.97 19.71 1.83
C GLY A 98 3.17 19.55 3.33
N ASP A 99 2.79 18.41 3.93
CA ASP A 99 2.93 18.19 5.38
C ASP A 99 4.39 17.96 5.77
N PHE A 100 5.19 17.50 4.81
CA PHE A 100 6.64 17.34 4.94
C PHE A 100 7.41 18.55 4.40
N ALA A 101 6.76 19.63 3.97
CA ALA A 101 7.42 20.79 3.37
C ALA A 101 8.08 21.73 4.42
N GLY A 102 9.25 21.33 4.93
CA GLY A 102 10.13 22.14 5.79
C GLY A 102 11.42 22.57 5.09
N VAL A 103 12.11 23.60 5.61
CA VAL A 103 13.34 24.20 5.00
C VAL A 103 14.50 23.20 4.87
N THR A 104 14.46 22.07 5.59
CA THR A 104 15.48 21.01 5.57
C THR A 104 14.90 19.64 5.22
N SER A 105 13.63 19.59 4.80
CA SER A 105 12.96 18.30 4.59
C SER A 105 13.19 17.77 3.19
N VAL A 106 13.35 16.45 3.13
CA VAL A 106 13.49 15.66 1.91
C VAL A 106 12.40 14.58 1.79
N GLY A 107 11.59 14.41 2.84
CA GLY A 107 10.43 13.54 2.87
C GLY A 107 9.34 14.00 1.91
N GLY A 108 8.45 13.08 1.59
CA GLY A 108 7.22 13.36 0.85
C GLY A 108 6.10 12.44 1.32
N ASP A 109 5.00 12.52 0.58
CA ASP A 109 3.88 11.60 0.78
C ASP A 109 4.34 10.15 0.62
N ALA A 110 3.88 9.28 1.51
CA ALA A 110 4.30 7.90 1.51
C ALA A 110 3.22 6.91 1.93
N ASP A 111 2.00 7.32 2.27
CA ASP A 111 0.99 6.43 2.88
C ASP A 111 -0.09 5.95 1.89
N ASP A 112 0.16 6.14 0.59
CA ASP A 112 -0.69 5.66 -0.49
C ASP A 112 -0.66 4.14 -0.65
N ILE A 113 -1.79 3.61 -1.14
CA ILE A 113 -1.97 2.20 -1.45
C ILE A 113 -2.54 2.07 -2.85
N ILE A 114 -1.99 1.14 -3.62
CA ILE A 114 -2.54 0.74 -4.90
C ILE A 114 -2.75 -0.77 -4.89
N ALA A 115 -3.95 -1.20 -5.30
CA ALA A 115 -4.31 -2.61 -5.38
C ALA A 115 -5.11 -2.87 -6.66
N PHE A 116 -4.75 -3.94 -7.37
CA PHE A 116 -5.39 -4.29 -8.62
C PHE A 116 -5.20 -5.75 -8.97
N THR A 117 -6.06 -6.24 -9.85
CA THR A 117 -5.91 -7.56 -10.48
C THR A 117 -5.08 -7.46 -11.76
N ALA A 118 -4.23 -8.45 -11.99
CA ALA A 118 -3.29 -8.49 -13.10
C ALA A 118 -3.32 -9.84 -13.83
N TYR A 119 -3.08 -9.81 -15.14
CA TYR A 119 -2.95 -10.95 -16.03
C TYR A 119 -1.62 -10.88 -16.79
N SER A 120 -0.70 -11.80 -16.49
CA SER A 120 0.55 -11.92 -17.23
C SER A 120 0.43 -13.02 -18.28
N LYS A 121 0.63 -12.67 -19.56
CA LYS A 121 0.54 -13.62 -20.69
C LYS A 121 1.79 -14.50 -20.84
N GLU A 122 2.97 -13.95 -20.59
CA GLU A 122 4.25 -14.62 -20.89
C GLU A 122 4.74 -15.48 -19.73
N GLN A 123 4.82 -14.88 -18.54
CA GLN A 123 5.37 -15.52 -17.35
C GLN A 123 4.31 -15.54 -16.24
N PRO A 124 3.79 -16.72 -15.85
CA PRO A 124 2.81 -16.77 -14.78
C PRO A 124 3.45 -16.30 -13.47
N PHE A 125 2.63 -15.68 -12.63
CA PHE A 125 3.00 -15.37 -11.25
C PHE A 125 3.25 -16.66 -10.48
N VAL A 126 4.23 -16.62 -9.59
CA VAL A 126 4.63 -17.75 -8.75
C VAL A 126 4.36 -17.38 -7.30
N GLY A 127 3.79 -18.32 -6.55
CA GLY A 127 3.51 -18.19 -5.13
C GLY A 127 3.76 -19.51 -4.43
N LEU A 128 3.75 -19.48 -3.10
CA LEU A 128 3.95 -20.65 -2.25
C LEU A 128 2.65 -21.02 -1.53
N ILE A 129 2.45 -22.32 -1.36
CA ILE A 129 1.43 -22.87 -0.46
C ILE A 129 2.09 -23.82 0.52
N GLN A 130 1.52 -23.91 1.71
CA GLN A 130 1.83 -25.01 2.64
C GLN A 130 1.01 -26.24 2.27
N GLY A 131 1.70 -27.29 1.83
CA GLY A 131 1.11 -28.52 1.34
C GLY A 131 1.42 -28.78 -0.13
N GLU A 132 0.69 -29.72 -0.72
CA GLU A 132 0.75 -30.06 -2.14
C GLU A 132 -0.66 -30.01 -2.74
N LEU A 133 -0.75 -29.63 -4.03
CA LEU A 133 -2.02 -29.72 -4.75
C LEU A 133 -2.30 -31.17 -5.13
N ILE A 134 -3.37 -31.72 -4.57
CA ILE A 134 -3.87 -33.05 -4.93
C ILE A 134 -5.20 -32.93 -5.65
N ARG A 135 -5.53 -33.93 -6.46
CA ARG A 135 -6.84 -34.01 -7.11
C ARG A 135 -7.73 -34.98 -6.36
N GLN A 136 -8.86 -34.48 -5.87
CA GLN A 136 -9.80 -35.29 -5.09
C GLN A 136 -11.24 -34.95 -5.49
N GLY A 137 -12.07 -35.97 -5.71
CA GLY A 137 -13.45 -35.76 -6.17
C GLY A 137 -13.60 -34.99 -7.49
N GLY A 138 -12.54 -34.88 -8.30
CA GLY A 138 -12.51 -34.10 -9.54
C GLY A 138 -12.07 -32.64 -9.38
N ARG A 139 -11.97 -32.13 -8.15
CA ARG A 139 -11.48 -30.79 -7.79
C ARG A 139 -10.02 -30.83 -7.36
N LEU A 140 -9.33 -29.69 -7.45
CA LEU A 140 -8.00 -29.52 -6.87
C LEU A 140 -8.18 -29.05 -5.43
N CYS A 141 -7.50 -29.68 -4.50
CA CYS A 141 -7.48 -29.28 -3.10
C CYS A 141 -6.05 -29.30 -2.57
N ILE A 142 -5.84 -28.67 -1.42
CA ILE A 142 -4.54 -28.63 -0.76
C ILE A 142 -4.48 -29.79 0.23
N ALA A 143 -3.46 -30.63 0.12
CA ALA A 143 -3.10 -31.59 1.14
C ALA A 143 -1.97 -31.02 1.99
N ASP A 144 -2.20 -30.81 3.29
CA ASP A 144 -1.14 -30.40 4.20
C ASP A 144 -0.13 -31.54 4.39
N THR A 145 1.05 -31.36 3.81
CA THR A 145 2.20 -32.27 3.95
C THR A 145 3.24 -31.74 4.93
N GLY A 146 2.99 -30.57 5.55
CA GLY A 146 3.99 -29.81 6.32
C GLY A 146 5.12 -29.20 5.47
N ALA A 147 5.19 -29.51 4.18
CA ALA A 147 6.15 -28.93 3.24
C ALA A 147 5.56 -27.72 2.51
N THR A 148 6.41 -26.85 1.96
CA THR A 148 5.97 -25.76 1.09
C THR A 148 6.17 -26.16 -0.37
N SER A 149 5.15 -25.91 -1.20
CA SER A 149 5.19 -26.20 -2.63
C SER A 149 4.92 -24.94 -3.44
N PRO A 150 5.64 -24.73 -4.57
CA PRO A 150 5.34 -23.63 -5.47
C PRO A 150 4.10 -23.92 -6.30
N ILE A 151 3.29 -22.89 -6.51
CA ILE A 151 2.16 -22.88 -7.43
C ILE A 151 2.26 -21.67 -8.34
N THR A 152 1.56 -21.73 -9.46
CA THR A 152 1.55 -20.65 -10.45
C THR A 152 0.14 -20.28 -10.87
N SER A 153 -0.03 -19.03 -11.28
CA SER A 153 -1.24 -18.54 -11.95
C SER A 153 -0.88 -17.43 -12.92
N HIS A 154 -1.57 -17.37 -14.06
CA HIS A 154 -1.47 -16.20 -14.95
C HIS A 154 -2.21 -14.99 -14.39
N TYR A 155 -3.13 -15.20 -13.44
CA TYR A 155 -3.90 -14.15 -12.77
C TYR A 155 -3.43 -13.97 -11.33
N ALA A 156 -3.25 -12.73 -10.91
CA ALA A 156 -2.92 -12.40 -9.53
C ALA A 156 -3.61 -11.11 -9.08
N GLU A 157 -3.83 -10.99 -7.78
CA GLU A 157 -4.16 -9.76 -7.08
C GLU A 157 -2.85 -9.19 -6.53
N ILE A 158 -2.51 -7.96 -6.92
CA ILE A 158 -1.25 -7.29 -6.57
C ILE A 158 -1.56 -6.07 -5.73
N ILE A 159 -0.82 -5.90 -4.63
CA ILE A 159 -1.01 -4.81 -3.67
C ILE A 159 0.35 -4.22 -3.34
N TYR A 160 0.44 -2.89 -3.43
CA TYR A 160 1.56 -2.10 -2.94
C TYR A 160 1.09 -1.20 -1.81
N TRP A 161 1.86 -1.17 -0.73
CA TRP A 161 1.64 -0.29 0.40
C TRP A 161 2.97 -0.04 1.08
N THR A 162 3.04 1.03 1.85
CA THR A 162 4.18 1.29 2.73
C THR A 162 3.82 0.99 4.18
N GLU A 163 4.84 0.74 4.98
CA GLU A 163 4.69 0.68 6.41
C GLU A 163 5.92 1.30 7.09
N PHE A 164 5.67 2.10 8.12
CA PHE A 164 6.69 2.61 9.02
C PHE A 164 7.06 1.51 10.00
N THR A 165 8.29 1.01 9.88
CA THR A 165 8.80 -0.07 10.72
C THR A 165 9.62 0.50 11.88
N PRO A 166 9.82 -0.26 12.99
CA PRO A 166 10.71 0.17 14.06
C PRO A 166 12.18 0.40 13.63
N TYR A 167 12.58 -0.04 12.42
CA TYR A 167 13.92 0.26 11.87
C TYR A 167 13.98 1.60 11.15
N ASP A 168 12.83 2.09 10.71
CA ASP A 168 12.70 3.39 10.06
C ASP A 168 12.60 4.53 11.08
N ASP A 169 12.18 4.20 12.31
CA ASP A 169 12.06 5.07 13.48
C ASP A 169 13.44 5.38 14.07
N ALA A 170 13.99 6.53 13.68
CA ALA A 170 15.34 6.94 14.02
C ALA A 170 15.45 7.49 15.45
N ASP A 171 14.38 8.06 15.97
CA ASP A 171 14.36 8.70 17.29
C ASP A 171 13.59 7.91 18.38
N GLY A 172 12.85 6.88 17.96
CA GLY A 172 12.15 5.93 18.83
C GLY A 172 10.82 6.45 19.36
N ASP A 173 10.25 7.51 18.77
CA ASP A 173 8.98 8.10 19.22
C ASP A 173 7.74 7.43 18.59
N GLY A 174 7.97 6.57 17.60
CA GLY A 174 6.94 5.82 16.88
C GLY A 174 6.12 6.66 15.90
N LEU A 175 6.45 7.92 15.68
CA LEU A 175 5.87 8.78 14.66
C LEU A 175 6.83 8.86 13.47
N ARG A 176 6.28 9.03 12.26
CA ARG A 176 7.11 9.20 11.08
C ARG A 176 7.47 10.67 10.95
N ASP A 177 8.73 11.01 11.09
CA ASP A 177 9.25 12.35 10.85
C ASP A 177 9.71 12.57 9.40
N ALA A 178 9.96 13.83 9.05
CA ALA A 178 10.27 14.25 7.68
C ALA A 178 11.65 13.78 7.17
N ASP A 179 12.55 13.41 8.07
CA ASP A 179 13.87 12.83 7.80
C ASP A 179 13.91 11.31 7.96
N GLU A 180 12.77 10.70 8.27
CA GLU A 180 12.61 9.25 8.43
C GLU A 180 12.05 8.59 7.18
N THR A 181 12.31 7.29 7.08
CA THR A 181 11.95 6.50 5.91
C THR A 181 10.71 5.65 6.17
N VAL A 182 10.24 4.99 5.12
CA VAL A 182 9.29 3.88 5.21
C VAL A 182 9.81 2.72 4.37
N THR A 183 9.23 1.55 4.59
CA THR A 183 9.48 0.37 3.78
C THR A 183 8.31 0.15 2.83
N LEU A 184 8.58 -0.01 1.53
CA LEU A 184 7.57 -0.36 0.53
C LEU A 184 7.48 -1.87 0.42
N PHE A 185 6.25 -2.35 0.52
CA PHE A 185 5.88 -3.74 0.40
C PHE A 185 5.12 -4.00 -0.89
N ARG A 186 5.27 -5.22 -1.40
CA ARG A 186 4.53 -5.73 -2.55
C ARG A 186 4.06 -7.14 -2.27
N ARG A 187 2.76 -7.39 -2.39
CA ARG A 187 2.18 -8.73 -2.26
C ARG A 187 1.52 -9.17 -3.55
N VAL A 188 1.75 -10.42 -3.92
CA VAL A 188 1.14 -11.08 -5.09
C VAL A 188 0.36 -12.28 -4.59
N LEU A 189 -0.95 -12.22 -4.72
CA LEU A 189 -1.87 -13.28 -4.32
C LEU A 189 -2.42 -13.94 -5.57
N LEU A 190 -2.14 -15.22 -5.75
CA LEU A 190 -2.54 -15.94 -6.96
C LEU A 190 -4.06 -16.14 -7.00
N ILE A 191 -4.68 -15.79 -8.12
CA ILE A 191 -6.10 -16.01 -8.37
C ILE A 191 -6.26 -17.40 -8.97
N ARG A 192 -6.80 -18.34 -8.19
CA ARG A 192 -6.95 -19.76 -8.53
C ARG A 192 -8.31 -20.30 -8.05
N PRO A 193 -9.41 -19.92 -8.72
CA PRO A 193 -10.76 -20.38 -8.36
C PRO A 193 -10.97 -21.89 -8.61
N ASP A 194 -10.05 -22.54 -9.32
CA ASP A 194 -10.03 -23.99 -9.53
C ASP A 194 -9.58 -24.79 -8.30
N ILE A 195 -8.91 -24.13 -7.35
CA ILE A 195 -8.50 -24.74 -6.08
C ILE A 195 -9.65 -24.61 -5.09
N ASP A 196 -10.23 -25.74 -4.72
CA ASP A 196 -11.12 -25.86 -3.58
C ASP A 196 -10.27 -25.83 -2.30
N PHE A 197 -10.34 -24.73 -1.57
CA PHE A 197 -9.61 -24.54 -0.32
C PHE A 197 -10.32 -25.27 0.84
N GLN A 198 -10.62 -26.55 0.60
CA GLN A 198 -11.17 -27.52 1.55
C GLN A 198 -10.21 -28.71 1.61
N VAL A 199 -9.50 -28.88 2.72
CA VAL A 199 -8.63 -30.05 2.95
C VAL A 199 -9.49 -31.29 3.16
N ASP A 200 -9.19 -32.37 2.43
CA ASP A 200 -9.95 -33.62 2.39
C ASP A 200 -10.02 -34.35 3.74
N THR A 201 -11.27 -34.61 4.12
CA THR A 201 -11.86 -35.49 5.14
C THR A 201 -11.38 -36.94 5.29
N SER A 202 -10.20 -37.37 4.82
CA SER A 202 -9.80 -38.79 4.97
C SER A 202 -8.51 -39.08 5.74
N SER A 203 -7.63 -38.12 6.02
CA SER A 203 -6.49 -38.33 6.96
C SER A 203 -5.86 -37.07 7.57
N TYR A 204 -6.33 -35.86 7.22
CA TYR A 204 -5.90 -34.63 7.90
C TYR A 204 -7.10 -33.67 7.98
N ASN A 205 -7.34 -33.20 9.20
CA ASN A 205 -8.19 -32.08 9.62
C ASN A 205 -8.92 -31.27 8.53
N SER A 206 -10.25 -31.36 8.53
CA SER A 206 -11.11 -30.53 7.69
C SER A 206 -10.97 -29.04 8.03
N MET A 207 -10.78 -28.21 7.01
CA MET A 207 -10.86 -26.74 7.09
C MET A 207 -12.29 -26.19 7.22
N THR A 208 -13.23 -27.07 7.54
CA THR A 208 -14.59 -26.73 7.91
C THR A 208 -14.65 -26.64 9.42
N GLY A 209 -15.21 -25.54 9.96
CA GLY A 209 -15.55 -25.36 11.37
C GLY A 209 -16.61 -26.35 11.91
N VAL A 210 -16.59 -27.60 11.44
CA VAL A 210 -17.42 -28.66 11.99
C VAL A 210 -16.76 -29.16 13.26
N TRP A 211 -17.49 -28.99 14.37
CA TRP A 211 -17.13 -29.47 15.69
C TRP A 211 -16.56 -30.90 15.66
N GLY A 212 -15.28 -31.04 16.01
CA GLY A 212 -14.72 -32.30 16.51
C GLY A 212 -13.80 -33.13 15.60
N SER A 213 -13.32 -32.65 14.44
CA SER A 213 -12.25 -33.37 13.71
C SER A 213 -11.47 -32.57 12.64
N GLY A 214 -11.33 -31.25 12.84
CA GLY A 214 -10.60 -30.30 11.98
C GLY A 214 -9.71 -29.34 12.79
N ARG A 215 -8.55 -28.92 12.27
CA ARG A 215 -7.74 -27.80 12.77
C ARG A 215 -8.19 -26.62 11.95
N GLU A 216 -8.73 -25.62 12.62
CA GLU A 216 -9.11 -24.36 12.01
C GLU A 216 -7.84 -23.63 11.56
N ILE A 217 -7.77 -23.23 10.28
CA ILE A 217 -6.70 -22.36 9.79
C ILE A 217 -7.06 -20.93 10.15
N THR A 218 -6.23 -20.31 10.99
CA THR A 218 -6.41 -18.91 11.38
C THR A 218 -6.20 -17.97 10.19
N GLN A 219 -6.72 -16.76 10.25
CA GLN A 219 -6.44 -15.75 9.21
C GLN A 219 -4.94 -15.50 9.04
N LEU A 220 -4.19 -15.53 10.13
CA LEU A 220 -2.74 -15.34 10.13
C LEU A 220 -2.04 -16.48 9.39
N GLU A 221 -2.45 -17.72 9.61
CA GLU A 221 -1.94 -18.88 8.87
C GLU A 221 -2.35 -18.86 7.39
N ALA A 222 -3.59 -18.47 7.08
CA ALA A 222 -4.08 -18.35 5.72
C ALA A 222 -3.24 -17.36 4.89
N PHE A 223 -2.93 -16.20 5.45
CA PHE A 223 -2.15 -15.15 4.77
C PHE A 223 -0.65 -15.38 4.80
N ASN A 224 -0.13 -16.01 5.85
CA ASN A 224 1.30 -16.26 5.95
C ASN A 224 1.73 -17.45 5.10
N ASN A 225 0.91 -18.50 5.02
CA ASN A 225 1.33 -19.77 4.43
C ASN A 225 0.81 -20.02 3.01
N PHE A 226 -0.10 -19.19 2.52
CA PHE A 226 -0.71 -19.34 1.20
C PHE A 226 -0.69 -18.01 0.44
N ASP A 227 0.08 -17.96 -0.65
CA ASP A 227 0.09 -16.83 -1.60
C ASP A 227 -1.10 -16.93 -2.57
N LEU A 228 -2.31 -17.11 -2.03
CA LEU A 228 -3.57 -17.24 -2.76
C LEU A 228 -4.47 -16.05 -2.44
N SER A 229 -5.22 -15.57 -3.43
CA SER A 229 -6.32 -14.62 -3.18
C SER A 229 -7.46 -15.39 -2.52
N LEU A 230 -7.67 -15.13 -1.23
CA LEU A 230 -8.60 -15.84 -0.36
C LEU A 230 -9.62 -14.87 0.24
N ARG A 231 -10.82 -15.38 0.54
CA ARG A 231 -11.86 -14.67 1.31
C ARG A 231 -12.53 -15.58 2.32
N PRO A 232 -13.07 -15.06 3.43
CA PRO A 232 -13.96 -15.81 4.29
C PRO A 232 -15.33 -15.95 3.62
N SER A 233 -15.94 -17.13 3.71
CA SER A 233 -17.25 -17.45 3.17
C SER A 233 -18.01 -18.35 4.13
N VAL A 234 -19.33 -18.15 4.25
CA VAL A 234 -20.18 -18.98 5.11
C VAL A 234 -20.23 -20.42 4.58
N ALA A 235 -19.98 -21.39 5.47
CA ALA A 235 -20.02 -22.81 5.13
C ALA A 235 -21.45 -23.23 4.74
N THR A 236 -21.60 -23.83 3.57
CA THR A 236 -22.86 -24.46 3.15
C THR A 236 -22.92 -25.88 3.72
N GLY A 237 -23.68 -26.11 4.80
CA GLY A 237 -24.03 -27.49 5.19
C GLY A 237 -24.27 -27.81 6.66
N ASN A 238 -23.90 -26.97 7.62
CA ASN A 238 -24.29 -27.08 9.03
C ASN A 238 -24.68 -25.68 9.53
N GLY A 239 -25.53 -25.59 10.55
CA GLY A 239 -26.26 -24.38 10.94
C GLY A 239 -25.49 -23.06 10.88
N ALA A 240 -26.20 -21.96 10.59
CA ALA A 240 -25.67 -20.60 10.46
C ALA A 240 -24.62 -20.25 11.55
N GLY A 241 -23.35 -20.15 11.16
CA GLY A 241 -22.26 -19.81 12.09
C GLY A 241 -20.86 -20.23 11.67
N ASP A 242 -20.71 -21.25 10.81
CA ASP A 242 -19.38 -21.74 10.43
C ASP A 242 -18.83 -20.98 9.20
N TRP A 243 -17.58 -20.50 9.31
CA TRP A 243 -16.85 -19.83 8.22
C TRP A 243 -15.81 -20.77 7.59
N THR A 244 -15.61 -20.61 6.29
CA THR A 244 -14.60 -21.34 5.49
C THR A 244 -13.83 -20.37 4.63
N TRP A 245 -12.55 -20.64 4.42
CA TRP A 245 -11.74 -19.93 3.44
C TRP A 245 -12.10 -20.41 2.03
N ARG A 246 -12.22 -19.48 1.08
CA ARG A 246 -12.42 -19.79 -0.34
C ARG A 246 -11.46 -18.98 -1.19
N THR A 247 -10.98 -19.58 -2.27
CA THR A 247 -10.24 -18.87 -3.31
C THR A 247 -11.16 -17.95 -4.09
N ASN A 248 -10.63 -16.81 -4.51
CA ASN A 248 -11.34 -15.84 -5.33
C ASN A 248 -11.20 -16.15 -6.81
N SER A 249 -12.24 -15.82 -7.58
CA SER A 249 -12.18 -15.58 -9.03
C SER A 249 -12.06 -14.08 -9.33
N LEU A 250 -11.83 -13.73 -10.61
CA LEU A 250 -11.88 -12.33 -11.05
C LEU A 250 -13.26 -11.69 -10.83
N GLU A 251 -14.33 -12.47 -11.01
CA GLU A 251 -15.69 -12.01 -10.74
C GLU A 251 -15.89 -11.72 -9.25
N ASP A 252 -15.43 -12.62 -8.38
CA ASP A 252 -15.54 -12.44 -6.94
C ASP A 252 -14.81 -11.17 -6.46
N LEU A 253 -13.66 -10.86 -7.05
CA LEU A 253 -12.85 -9.69 -6.69
C LEU A 253 -13.46 -8.36 -7.17
N GLN A 254 -14.48 -8.38 -8.02
CA GLN A 254 -15.22 -7.15 -8.34
C GLN A 254 -15.88 -6.58 -7.08
N SER A 255 -16.45 -7.44 -6.24
CA SER A 255 -16.99 -7.05 -4.93
C SER A 255 -15.87 -6.74 -3.95
N ARG A 256 -15.96 -5.57 -3.31
CA ARG A 256 -14.90 -5.05 -2.44
C ARG A 256 -14.67 -5.94 -1.22
N ASN A 257 -15.74 -6.52 -0.68
CA ASN A 257 -15.71 -7.42 0.49
C ASN A 257 -14.82 -8.67 0.30
N ASN A 258 -14.50 -9.04 -0.94
CA ASN A 258 -13.73 -10.24 -1.24
C ASN A 258 -12.23 -9.95 -1.42
N ARG A 259 -11.85 -8.67 -1.51
CA ARG A 259 -10.48 -8.23 -1.77
C ARG A 259 -9.63 -8.29 -0.50
N HIS A 260 -8.35 -8.57 -0.66
CA HIS A 260 -7.42 -8.61 0.47
C HIS A 260 -7.29 -7.23 1.13
N GLY A 261 -7.18 -7.19 2.47
CA GLY A 261 -7.07 -5.94 3.21
C GLY A 261 -8.40 -5.20 3.48
N THR A 262 -9.56 -5.80 3.18
CA THR A 262 -10.89 -5.21 3.46
C THR A 262 -11.58 -5.77 4.71
N TRP A 263 -11.09 -6.89 5.25
CA TRP A 263 -11.66 -7.55 6.43
C TRP A 263 -10.58 -8.07 7.37
N MET A 264 -10.88 -8.05 8.67
CA MET A 264 -10.14 -8.75 9.70
C MET A 264 -11.14 -9.50 10.58
N ILE A 265 -10.90 -10.78 10.80
CA ILE A 265 -11.77 -11.64 11.59
C ILE A 265 -11.48 -11.36 13.06
N ARG A 266 -12.48 -10.82 13.78
CA ARG A 266 -12.40 -10.53 15.21
C ARG A 266 -12.50 -11.83 16.01
N SER A 267 -11.57 -12.09 16.93
CA SER A 267 -11.80 -13.07 18.00
C SER A 267 -12.67 -12.45 19.10
N SER A 268 -13.72 -13.17 19.51
CA SER A 268 -14.64 -12.71 20.54
C SER A 268 -14.15 -13.10 21.93
N GLN A 269 -13.12 -12.44 22.48
CA GLN A 269 -12.86 -12.50 23.92
C GLN A 269 -13.41 -11.24 24.60
N ALA A 270 -14.72 -11.25 24.85
CA ALA A 270 -15.35 -10.27 25.72
C ALA A 270 -14.82 -10.45 27.15
N SER A 271 -14.00 -9.52 27.63
CA SER A 271 -13.72 -9.41 29.06
C SER A 271 -14.99 -8.88 29.75
N THR A 272 -15.58 -9.70 30.61
CA THR A 272 -16.74 -9.34 31.42
C THR A 272 -16.36 -8.23 32.40
N GLY A 273 -16.60 -6.97 32.03
CA GLY A 273 -16.54 -5.83 32.94
C GLY A 273 -15.28 -4.97 32.77
N GLY A 274 -15.49 -3.79 32.19
CA GLY A 274 -14.46 -2.80 31.87
C GLY A 274 -14.61 -2.40 30.42
N GLY A 275 -14.75 -1.10 30.13
CA GLY A 275 -15.00 -0.60 28.78
C GLY A 275 -14.08 -1.27 27.77
N ALA A 276 -14.66 -1.84 26.71
CA ALA A 276 -13.91 -2.46 25.65
C ALA A 276 -13.03 -1.38 25.00
N ALA A 277 -11.79 -1.26 25.48
CA ALA A 277 -10.72 -0.79 24.62
C ALA A 277 -10.73 -1.73 23.42
N GLU A 278 -10.71 -1.16 22.22
CA GLU A 278 -10.60 -1.92 20.99
C GLU A 278 -9.23 -2.63 20.98
N SER A 279 -9.12 -3.78 21.64
CA SER A 279 -7.94 -4.63 21.58
C SER A 279 -8.05 -5.45 20.29
N PHE A 280 -7.35 -5.00 19.26
CA PHE A 280 -7.30 -5.57 17.91
C PHE A 280 -6.33 -6.74 17.75
N ASP A 281 -5.74 -7.19 18.86
CA ASP A 281 -4.82 -8.31 18.91
C ASP A 281 -5.51 -9.47 19.60
N GLU A 282 -5.98 -10.43 18.80
CA GLU A 282 -5.86 -11.86 19.06
C GLU A 282 -6.41 -12.64 17.84
N PRO A 283 -5.58 -13.35 17.05
CA PRO A 283 -6.00 -14.07 15.85
C PRO A 283 -6.53 -15.49 16.16
N THR A 284 -7.09 -15.71 17.36
CA THR A 284 -7.13 -17.05 17.94
C THR A 284 -8.28 -17.94 17.47
N THR A 285 -9.35 -17.41 16.88
CA THR A 285 -10.45 -18.22 16.31
C THR A 285 -11.24 -17.46 15.25
N MET A 286 -11.74 -18.16 14.23
CA MET A 286 -12.90 -17.64 13.49
C MET A 286 -14.11 -17.66 14.44
N PRO A 287 -14.89 -16.59 14.59
CA PRO A 287 -16.10 -16.63 15.41
C PRO A 287 -17.10 -17.58 14.74
N HIS A 288 -17.31 -18.74 15.37
CA HIS A 288 -18.22 -19.82 14.98
C HIS A 288 -19.69 -19.50 15.32
N SER A 289 -20.11 -18.22 15.30
CA SER A 289 -21.49 -17.85 15.65
C SER A 289 -22.05 -16.75 14.76
N ALA A 290 -23.34 -16.96 14.42
CA ALA A 290 -24.17 -16.35 13.39
C ALA A 290 -24.03 -14.82 13.14
N PRO A 291 -24.33 -14.35 11.91
CA PRO A 291 -24.36 -12.94 11.55
C PRO A 291 -25.48 -12.25 12.34
N GLY A 292 -25.08 -11.54 13.39
CA GLY A 292 -25.97 -10.72 14.20
C GLY A 292 -25.23 -9.79 15.13
N ALA A 293 -23.94 -10.01 15.42
CA ALA A 293 -23.18 -9.10 16.25
C ALA A 293 -21.66 -9.23 16.04
N ILE A 294 -21.07 -8.43 15.12
CA ILE A 294 -19.90 -7.68 15.61
C ILE A 294 -20.47 -6.61 16.53
N VAL A 295 -20.25 -6.76 17.82
CA VAL A 295 -20.55 -5.72 18.79
C VAL A 295 -19.54 -4.57 18.62
N GLY A 296 -19.88 -3.54 17.84
CA GLY A 296 -19.15 -2.27 17.76
C GLY A 296 -19.18 -1.54 16.41
N ARG A 297 -19.22 -2.29 15.29
CA ARG A 297 -19.52 -1.89 13.90
C ARG A 297 -19.50 -3.19 13.09
N ALA A 298 -20.52 -3.47 12.28
CA ALA A 298 -20.73 -4.80 11.69
C ALA A 298 -19.56 -5.25 10.79
N VAL A 299 -19.25 -6.57 10.79
CA VAL A 299 -18.63 -7.22 9.62
C VAL A 299 -19.71 -7.00 8.57
N GLY A 300 -19.44 -6.26 7.50
CA GLY A 300 -20.45 -6.07 6.46
C GLY A 300 -21.36 -4.84 6.60
N SER A 301 -20.96 -3.80 7.33
CA SER A 301 -21.49 -2.48 6.99
C SER A 301 -20.76 -2.02 5.73
N PHE A 302 -21.50 -1.93 4.63
CA PHE A 302 -21.08 -1.18 3.46
C PHE A 302 -20.57 0.22 3.91
N PRO A 303 -19.48 0.73 3.32
CA PRO A 303 -18.67 0.14 2.27
C PRO A 303 -17.47 -0.66 2.83
N HIS A 304 -17.14 -1.75 2.15
CA HIS A 304 -16.01 -2.61 2.48
C HIS A 304 -14.67 -1.97 2.08
N LEU A 305 -14.22 -1.00 2.88
CA LEU A 305 -13.00 -0.23 2.61
C LEU A 305 -11.74 -1.08 2.74
N LEU A 306 -10.80 -0.92 1.81
CA LEU A 306 -9.43 -1.36 2.02
C LEU A 306 -8.84 -0.47 3.12
N ARG A 307 -8.38 -1.09 4.20
CA ARG A 307 -7.81 -0.35 5.34
C ARG A 307 -6.32 -0.62 5.42
N PRO A 308 -5.48 0.43 5.47
CA PRO A 308 -4.02 0.28 5.62
C PRO A 308 -3.64 -0.67 6.77
N ARG A 309 -4.32 -0.54 7.92
CA ARG A 309 -4.10 -1.38 9.11
C ARG A 309 -4.31 -2.90 8.90
N TYR A 310 -5.02 -3.31 7.86
CA TYR A 310 -5.26 -4.73 7.55
C TYR A 310 -4.19 -5.31 6.62
N LEU A 311 -3.41 -4.45 5.96
CA LEU A 311 -2.22 -4.84 5.22
C LEU A 311 -1.05 -4.94 6.21
N ARG A 312 -0.81 -6.15 6.72
CA ARG A 312 0.35 -6.43 7.58
C ARG A 312 1.47 -7.06 6.75
N SER A 313 2.70 -6.59 6.94
CA SER A 313 3.91 -7.26 6.43
C SER A 313 4.11 -8.63 7.10
N PHE A 314 4.89 -9.52 6.47
CA PHE A 314 5.25 -10.80 7.11
C PHE A 314 6.00 -10.61 8.43
N GLU A 315 6.75 -9.51 8.56
CA GLU A 315 7.39 -9.15 9.81
C GLU A 315 6.38 -8.89 10.92
N LYS A 316 5.38 -8.02 10.67
CA LYS A 316 4.32 -7.76 11.64
C LYS A 316 3.51 -9.00 11.95
N MET A 317 3.26 -9.86 10.96
CA MET A 317 2.61 -11.15 11.19
C MET A 317 3.41 -12.04 12.15
N ASN A 318 4.73 -12.08 12.01
CA ASN A 318 5.62 -12.82 12.89
C ASN A 318 5.69 -12.20 14.29
N GLU A 319 5.73 -10.87 14.42
CA GLU A 319 5.69 -10.16 15.71
C GLU A 319 4.44 -10.52 16.52
N ILE A 320 3.25 -10.44 15.91
CA ILE A 320 1.98 -10.82 16.56
C ILE A 320 2.01 -12.29 17.00
N ALA A 321 2.51 -13.18 16.13
CA ALA A 321 2.59 -14.61 16.44
C ALA A 321 3.43 -14.87 17.70
N VAL A 322 4.51 -14.11 17.87
CA VAL A 322 5.38 -14.17 19.06
C VAL A 322 4.70 -13.55 20.29
N GLU A 323 4.08 -12.37 20.14
CA GLU A 323 3.47 -11.60 21.24
C GLU A 323 2.25 -12.28 21.87
N THR A 324 1.37 -12.88 21.06
CA THR A 324 0.21 -13.65 21.56
C THR A 324 0.65 -14.86 22.41
N GLY A 325 1.94 -15.24 22.40
CA GLY A 325 2.41 -16.46 23.06
C GLY A 325 1.80 -17.71 22.44
N SER A 326 1.19 -17.58 21.26
CA SER A 326 0.62 -18.68 20.54
C SER A 326 1.78 -19.51 20.02
N MET A 327 1.93 -20.70 20.57
CA MET A 327 2.58 -21.81 19.86
C MET A 327 1.71 -22.19 18.63
N LEU A 328 1.42 -21.24 17.71
CA LEU A 328 0.93 -21.53 16.37
C LEU A 328 2.06 -22.26 15.66
N THR A 329 2.04 -23.57 15.80
CA THR A 329 3.01 -24.56 15.29
C THR A 329 3.05 -24.62 13.75
N GLY A 330 2.59 -23.56 13.05
CA GLY A 330 2.49 -23.50 11.61
C GLY A 330 2.74 -22.14 10.97
N ILE A 331 3.11 -21.08 11.70
CA ILE A 331 3.54 -19.82 11.06
C ILE A 331 5.00 -19.94 10.66
N ARG A 332 5.26 -19.74 9.36
CA ARG A 332 6.60 -19.70 8.79
C ARG A 332 7.16 -18.28 8.92
N ASP A 333 8.42 -18.17 9.32
CA ASP A 333 9.14 -16.91 9.20
C ASP A 333 9.38 -16.59 7.71
N ARG A 334 8.70 -15.54 7.24
CA ARG A 334 8.78 -14.99 5.88
C ARG A 334 9.21 -13.52 5.90
N THR A 335 9.82 -13.10 7.01
CA THR A 335 10.26 -11.71 7.21
C THR A 335 11.13 -11.27 6.03
N GLY A 336 10.73 -10.19 5.36
CA GLY A 336 11.41 -9.65 4.19
C GLY A 336 11.00 -10.24 2.83
N GLU A 337 10.18 -11.30 2.77
CA GLU A 337 9.73 -11.85 1.47
C GLU A 337 8.77 -10.92 0.70
N ASP A 338 8.08 -10.02 1.41
CA ASP A 338 7.19 -9.01 0.84
C ASP A 338 7.80 -7.59 0.77
N VAL A 339 9.04 -7.42 1.22
CA VAL A 339 9.77 -6.14 1.14
C VAL A 339 10.25 -5.94 -0.29
N LEU A 340 9.77 -4.89 -0.95
CA LEU A 340 10.24 -4.52 -2.28
C LEU A 340 11.48 -3.63 -2.18
N MET A 341 11.44 -2.62 -1.30
CA MET A 341 12.55 -1.72 -1.05
C MET A 341 12.36 -1.00 0.29
N SER A 342 13.42 -0.97 1.10
CA SER A 342 13.49 -0.18 2.33
C SER A 342 14.01 1.24 2.04
N LYS A 343 13.93 2.13 3.03
CA LYS A 343 14.54 3.48 3.00
C LYS A 343 13.93 4.40 1.97
N ILE A 344 12.61 4.32 1.85
CA ILE A 344 11.82 5.16 0.96
C ILE A 344 11.41 6.42 1.72
N LEU A 345 11.64 7.58 1.13
CA LEU A 345 11.23 8.87 1.64
C LEU A 345 9.85 9.30 1.14
N ALA A 346 9.42 8.78 0.00
CA ALA A 346 8.12 9.07 -0.58
C ALA A 346 7.64 7.94 -1.48
N PHE A 347 6.35 7.61 -1.37
CA PHE A 347 5.58 6.73 -2.23
C PHE A 347 4.23 7.41 -2.48
N ASP A 348 4.13 8.05 -3.64
CA ASP A 348 3.09 9.03 -3.95
C ASP A 348 2.38 8.62 -5.25
N VAL A 349 1.07 8.44 -5.20
CA VAL A 349 0.21 7.89 -6.25
C VAL A 349 -0.78 8.95 -6.73
N LYS A 350 -0.42 9.63 -7.82
CA LYS A 350 -1.25 10.68 -8.42
C LYS A 350 -2.10 10.16 -9.57
N VAL A 351 -3.32 10.65 -9.67
CA VAL A 351 -4.28 10.35 -10.75
C VAL A 351 -4.31 11.46 -11.79
N PHE A 352 -4.49 11.11 -13.07
CA PHE A 352 -4.63 12.12 -14.12
C PHE A 352 -6.03 12.74 -14.12
N ASP A 353 -6.12 14.02 -13.77
CA ASP A 353 -7.35 14.82 -13.85
C ASP A 353 -7.28 15.75 -15.07
N PRO A 354 -8.12 15.55 -16.11
CA PRO A 354 -8.10 16.39 -17.31
C PRO A 354 -8.54 17.84 -17.06
N TYR A 355 -9.21 18.13 -15.94
CA TYR A 355 -9.73 19.45 -15.60
C TYR A 355 -8.98 20.11 -14.43
N ALA A 356 -7.95 19.45 -13.86
CA ALA A 356 -7.09 20.07 -12.87
C ALA A 356 -6.41 21.33 -13.45
N PRO A 357 -6.52 22.51 -12.80
CA PRO A 357 -6.03 23.76 -13.36
C PRO A 357 -4.51 23.88 -13.22
N ILE A 358 -3.89 24.45 -14.25
CA ILE A 358 -2.49 24.88 -14.20
C ILE A 358 -2.50 26.39 -13.98
N LEU A 359 -1.97 26.83 -12.85
CA LEU A 359 -1.95 28.24 -12.46
C LEU A 359 -0.57 28.83 -12.68
N VAL A 360 -0.51 30.07 -13.18
CA VAL A 360 0.74 30.85 -13.24
C VAL A 360 0.57 32.15 -12.46
N HIS A 361 1.67 32.60 -11.86
CA HIS A 361 1.71 33.89 -11.15
C HIS A 361 1.49 35.06 -12.14
N SER A 362 0.46 35.88 -11.93
CA SER A 362 -0.07 36.85 -12.91
C SER A 362 0.83 38.05 -13.20
N ILE A 363 1.86 38.28 -12.38
CA ILE A 363 2.79 39.42 -12.53
C ILE A 363 4.08 38.98 -13.23
N ASP A 364 4.62 37.83 -12.83
CA ASP A 364 5.95 37.38 -13.28
C ASP A 364 5.86 36.30 -14.37
N ASN A 365 4.74 35.57 -14.48
CA ASN A 365 4.52 34.46 -15.42
C ASN A 365 5.64 33.39 -15.46
N ASP A 366 6.56 33.40 -14.49
CA ASP A 366 7.78 32.59 -14.52
C ASP A 366 7.59 31.19 -13.91
N MET A 367 6.52 30.98 -13.14
CA MET A 367 6.26 29.70 -12.45
C MET A 367 4.82 29.25 -12.68
N ALA A 368 4.69 28.09 -13.33
CA ALA A 368 3.46 27.31 -13.38
C ALA A 368 3.41 26.36 -12.18
N SER A 369 2.23 26.21 -11.60
CA SER A 369 1.97 25.35 -10.46
C SER A 369 0.70 24.55 -10.70
N ILE A 370 0.75 23.28 -10.34
CA ILE A 370 -0.36 22.33 -10.41
C ILE A 370 -0.80 21.91 -9.00
N PRO A 371 -2.01 21.35 -8.83
CA PRO A 371 -2.42 20.81 -7.53
C PRO A 371 -1.40 19.77 -7.02
N GLY A 372 -1.05 19.88 -5.74
CA GLY A 372 0.02 19.10 -5.10
C GLY A 372 1.35 19.86 -4.99
N ASP A 373 1.62 20.84 -5.86
CA ASP A 373 2.84 21.64 -5.76
C ASP A 373 2.83 22.53 -4.51
N ILE A 374 4.02 22.68 -3.90
CA ILE A 374 4.23 23.66 -2.84
C ILE A 374 3.93 25.07 -3.38
N GLY A 375 2.98 25.75 -2.74
CA GLY A 375 2.55 27.09 -3.15
C GLY A 375 1.33 27.12 -4.08
N PHE A 376 0.88 25.98 -4.62
CA PHE A 376 -0.34 25.92 -5.42
C PHE A 376 -1.55 26.55 -4.70
N ALA A 377 -1.77 26.14 -3.43
CA ALA A 377 -2.86 26.67 -2.61
C ALA A 377 -2.79 28.20 -2.41
N THR A 378 -1.59 28.79 -2.45
CA THR A 378 -1.42 30.25 -2.35
C THR A 378 -1.74 30.97 -3.65
N LEU A 379 -1.47 30.34 -4.80
CA LEU A 379 -1.83 30.85 -6.12
C LEU A 379 -3.33 30.72 -6.36
N ASP A 380 -3.91 29.56 -6.03
CA ASP A 380 -5.35 29.28 -6.13
C ASP A 380 -6.17 30.24 -5.24
N ALA A 381 -5.73 30.43 -4.00
CA ALA A 381 -6.26 31.45 -3.07
C ALA A 381 -6.33 32.86 -3.66
N GLY A 382 -5.41 33.18 -4.57
CA GLY A 382 -5.21 34.49 -5.18
C GLY A 382 -5.90 34.68 -6.54
N LEU A 383 -6.80 33.76 -6.95
CA LEU A 383 -7.49 33.73 -8.25
C LEU A 383 -8.30 34.99 -8.65
N GLY A 384 -8.28 36.06 -7.84
CA GLY A 384 -8.80 37.39 -8.18
C GLY A 384 -7.77 38.51 -8.31
N THR A 385 -6.50 38.30 -7.93
CA THR A 385 -5.48 39.36 -7.83
C THR A 385 -4.09 38.94 -8.36
N ILE A 386 -3.69 37.66 -8.26
CA ILE A 386 -2.29 37.22 -8.40
C ILE A 386 -2.10 35.96 -9.29
N ALA A 387 -3.16 35.31 -9.77
CA ALA A 387 -3.04 34.11 -10.61
C ALA A 387 -3.85 34.20 -11.91
N THR A 388 -3.29 33.67 -13.00
CA THR A 388 -3.98 33.46 -14.28
C THR A 388 -3.99 31.98 -14.63
N GLY A 389 -5.10 31.48 -15.18
CA GLY A 389 -5.17 30.12 -15.72
C GLY A 389 -4.30 29.96 -16.96
N ALA A 390 -3.33 29.05 -16.90
CA ALA A 390 -2.47 28.72 -18.03
C ALA A 390 -3.01 27.53 -18.85
N GLY A 391 -3.74 26.61 -18.22
CA GLY A 391 -4.29 25.42 -18.86
C GLY A 391 -5.00 24.49 -17.89
N THR A 392 -5.35 23.30 -18.35
CA THR A 392 -5.92 22.22 -17.54
C THR A 392 -5.26 20.88 -17.90
N GLY A 393 -5.29 19.92 -16.97
CA GLY A 393 -4.72 18.59 -17.15
C GLY A 393 -3.45 18.41 -16.33
N ALA A 394 -3.52 17.69 -15.21
CA ALA A 394 -2.38 17.40 -14.36
C ALA A 394 -2.54 16.04 -13.65
N TYR A 395 -1.41 15.47 -13.22
CA TYR A 395 -1.44 14.40 -12.23
C TYR A 395 -1.60 15.04 -10.86
N VAL A 396 -2.64 14.63 -10.14
CA VAL A 396 -3.05 15.21 -8.87
C VAL A 396 -3.44 14.09 -7.92
N ASP A 397 -3.30 14.35 -6.64
CA ASP A 397 -3.80 13.46 -5.61
C ASP A 397 -5.33 13.37 -5.64
N LEU A 398 -5.90 12.35 -5.00
CA LEU A 398 -7.33 12.32 -4.77
C LEU A 398 -7.74 13.36 -3.72
N ASN A 399 -8.88 14.03 -3.95
CA ASN A 399 -9.42 15.09 -3.09
C ASN A 399 -8.46 16.30 -2.94
N TRP A 400 -7.80 16.70 -4.03
CA TRP A 400 -6.79 17.76 -4.01
C TRP A 400 -7.33 19.18 -3.65
N ILE A 401 -8.64 19.46 -3.64
CA ILE A 401 -9.17 20.74 -3.10
C ILE A 401 -9.32 20.70 -1.57
N GLY A 402 -9.49 19.50 -0.99
CA GLY A 402 -9.51 19.29 0.46
C GLY A 402 -8.22 19.74 1.16
N LEU A 403 -7.18 20.05 0.39
CA LEU A 403 -5.88 20.59 0.78
C LEU A 403 -5.91 22.02 1.37
N THR A 404 -7.04 22.73 1.27
CA THR A 404 -7.17 24.01 1.95
C THR A 404 -7.85 23.77 3.29
N ASN A 405 -7.17 24.08 4.40
CA ASN A 405 -7.68 24.00 5.78
C ASN A 405 -8.90 24.91 6.06
N ASP A 406 -9.68 25.23 5.03
CA ASP A 406 -10.78 26.16 5.02
C ASP A 406 -11.96 25.53 4.25
N PRO A 407 -12.93 24.92 4.96
CA PRO A 407 -14.14 24.36 4.38
C PRO A 407 -14.96 25.35 3.54
N SER A 408 -14.70 26.66 3.64
CA SER A 408 -15.36 27.69 2.83
C SER A 408 -14.79 27.79 1.40
N ARG A 409 -13.64 27.17 1.12
CA ARG A 409 -12.97 27.21 -0.20
C ARG A 409 -13.43 26.14 -1.18
N ALA A 410 -13.95 25.02 -0.69
CA ALA A 410 -14.65 24.02 -1.51
C ALA A 410 -15.84 24.62 -2.29
N ALA A 411 -16.39 25.76 -1.83
CA ALA A 411 -17.46 26.50 -2.47
C ALA A 411 -16.99 27.72 -3.31
N GLY A 412 -15.69 28.01 -3.34
CA GLY A 412 -15.12 29.28 -3.83
C GLY A 412 -14.36 29.23 -5.16
N SER A 413 -13.88 28.06 -5.60
CA SER A 413 -13.30 27.89 -6.95
C SER A 413 -14.41 28.00 -7.99
N LYS A 414 -14.66 29.22 -8.48
CA LYS A 414 -15.73 29.52 -9.45
C LYS A 414 -15.27 29.60 -10.91
N LEU A 415 -14.05 29.15 -11.24
CA LEU A 415 -13.46 29.40 -12.55
C LEU A 415 -13.09 28.14 -13.36
N TYR A 416 -13.11 26.96 -12.75
CA TYR A 416 -12.93 25.69 -13.45
C TYR A 416 -14.07 24.76 -13.06
N ASP A 417 -14.54 23.91 -13.99
CA ASP A 417 -15.34 22.75 -13.63
C ASP A 417 -14.48 21.97 -12.63
N ASN A 418 -14.86 21.98 -11.35
CA ASN A 418 -14.03 21.45 -10.26
C ASN A 418 -13.55 20.06 -10.72
N GLY A 419 -12.23 19.89 -10.82
CA GLY A 419 -11.63 18.73 -11.47
C GLY A 419 -12.26 17.41 -11.05
N HIS A 420 -12.20 16.39 -11.93
CA HIS A 420 -12.88 15.11 -11.71
C HIS A 420 -12.56 14.46 -10.35
N PHE A 421 -11.36 14.70 -9.83
CA PHE A 421 -10.87 14.12 -8.56
C PHE A 421 -10.63 15.18 -7.48
N ALA A 422 -11.15 16.38 -7.68
CA ALA A 422 -10.84 17.54 -6.86
C ALA A 422 -11.54 17.52 -5.49
N ALA A 423 -12.77 17.02 -5.46
CA ALA A 423 -13.60 17.00 -4.27
C ALA A 423 -13.43 15.71 -3.45
N ILE A 424 -13.98 15.73 -2.25
CA ILE A 424 -14.18 14.53 -1.43
C ILE A 424 -15.04 13.51 -2.20
N PRO A 425 -14.83 12.20 -1.95
CA PRO A 425 -15.65 11.14 -2.53
C PRO A 425 -17.15 11.35 -2.32
N THR A 426 -17.97 10.87 -3.25
CA THR A 426 -19.44 10.91 -3.12
C THR A 426 -19.91 10.23 -1.83
N ALA A 427 -20.95 10.79 -1.21
CA ALA A 427 -21.54 10.21 0.00
C ALA A 427 -22.17 8.84 -0.24
N ARG A 428 -22.64 8.56 -1.47
CA ARG A 428 -23.25 7.26 -1.86
C ARG A 428 -22.25 6.13 -1.96
N SER A 429 -20.96 6.44 -2.07
CA SER A 429 -19.91 5.42 -1.86
C SER A 429 -19.85 4.95 -0.41
N GLN A 430 -20.49 5.68 0.51
CA GLN A 430 -20.45 5.54 1.96
C GLN A 430 -19.01 5.52 2.54
N ALA A 431 -18.02 5.83 1.70
CA ALA A 431 -16.59 5.91 2.02
C ALA A 431 -16.25 7.29 2.60
N ARG A 432 -17.14 8.25 2.41
CA ARG A 432 -17.10 9.61 2.95
C ARG A 432 -17.18 9.56 4.49
N ASN A 433 -16.43 10.43 5.18
CA ASN A 433 -16.48 10.61 6.64
C ASN A 433 -16.01 9.40 7.47
N GLN A 434 -15.27 8.47 6.87
CA GLN A 434 -14.59 7.42 7.63
C GLN A 434 -13.29 8.00 8.16
N THR A 435 -13.41 8.87 9.17
CA THR A 435 -12.29 9.23 10.03
C THR A 435 -11.79 7.92 10.59
N ILE A 436 -10.72 7.39 10.00
CA ILE A 436 -10.03 6.28 10.60
C ILE A 436 -9.33 6.94 11.79
N PRO A 437 -9.67 6.62 13.06
CA PRO A 437 -8.74 6.84 14.12
C PRO A 437 -7.61 5.85 13.82
N LEU A 438 -6.68 6.25 12.96
CA LEU A 438 -5.31 5.80 13.03
C LEU A 438 -4.97 6.20 14.46
N VAL A 439 -5.06 5.24 15.37
CA VAL A 439 -4.71 5.44 16.76
C VAL A 439 -3.37 6.17 16.70
N ALA A 440 -3.22 7.27 17.42
CA ALA A 440 -2.05 8.17 17.39
C ALA A 440 -0.70 7.49 17.72
N ASN A 441 -0.68 6.17 17.76
CA ASN A 441 0.45 5.32 17.92
C ASN A 441 0.70 4.68 16.56
N HIS A 442 1.54 5.38 15.79
CA HIS A 442 2.24 4.95 14.58
C HIS A 442 1.60 5.31 13.23
N ARG A 443 2.42 6.03 12.45
CA ARG A 443 2.34 6.32 11.01
C ARG A 443 1.64 7.63 10.68
N SER A 444 2.46 8.66 10.40
CA SER A 444 2.13 9.91 9.69
C SER A 444 1.91 11.17 10.56
N PRO A 445 2.67 12.28 10.34
CA PRO A 445 2.46 13.58 11.01
C PRO A 445 1.05 14.16 10.79
N SER A 446 0.41 13.80 9.68
CA SER A 446 -0.86 14.33 9.20
C SER A 446 -2.11 13.76 9.90
N VAL A 447 -1.99 12.63 10.60
CA VAL A 447 -3.09 12.05 11.40
C VAL A 447 -3.55 13.01 12.50
N ALA A 448 -2.66 13.89 12.97
CA ALA A 448 -2.98 14.96 13.90
C ALA A 448 -4.00 15.99 13.34
N ASN A 449 -4.18 16.06 12.01
CA ASN A 449 -5.07 17.01 11.33
C ASN A 449 -6.46 16.45 10.98
N GLY A 450 -6.77 15.18 11.29
CA GLY A 450 -8.10 14.59 11.07
C GLY A 450 -8.54 14.52 9.60
N ARG A 451 -7.59 14.35 8.67
CA ARG A 451 -7.90 14.17 7.24
C ARG A 451 -8.46 12.77 6.99
N ASP A 452 -9.53 12.71 6.20
CA ASP A 452 -10.15 11.47 5.76
C ASP A 452 -9.41 10.88 4.55
N LEU A 453 -9.40 9.55 4.44
CA LEU A 453 -8.90 8.85 3.25
C LEU A 453 -9.75 9.21 2.03
N ALA A 454 -9.10 9.45 0.90
CA ALA A 454 -9.75 9.46 -0.40
C ALA A 454 -9.45 8.15 -1.12
N MET A 455 -10.34 7.71 -2.00
CA MET A 455 -10.10 6.47 -2.74
C MET A 455 -10.77 6.50 -4.09
N TYR A 456 -10.17 5.80 -5.04
CA TYR A 456 -10.75 5.47 -6.32
C TYR A 456 -11.05 3.97 -6.36
N ASP A 457 -12.17 3.58 -6.95
CA ASP A 457 -12.55 2.17 -7.12
C ASP A 457 -13.30 2.01 -8.45
N THR A 458 -13.03 0.93 -9.17
CA THR A 458 -13.76 0.59 -10.40
C THR A 458 -15.23 0.24 -10.17
N TRP A 459 -15.64 -0.07 -8.94
CA TRP A 459 -17.03 -0.21 -8.46
C TRP A 459 -17.95 -1.09 -9.31
N PRO A 460 -18.35 -2.28 -8.83
CA PRO A 460 -19.25 -3.12 -9.59
C PRO A 460 -20.68 -2.54 -9.64
N ALA A 461 -21.35 -2.72 -10.76
CA ALA A 461 -22.79 -2.49 -10.86
C ALA A 461 -23.62 -3.54 -10.07
N LEU A 462 -22.98 -4.59 -9.56
CA LEU A 462 -23.61 -5.64 -8.76
C LEU A 462 -24.35 -5.08 -7.54
N TYR A 463 -23.86 -4.02 -6.92
CA TYR A 463 -24.49 -3.45 -5.72
C TYR A 463 -25.91 -2.95 -5.99
N GLU A 464 -26.24 -2.58 -7.23
CA GLU A 464 -27.61 -2.18 -7.60
C GLU A 464 -28.49 -3.39 -7.97
N SER A 465 -28.08 -4.61 -7.62
CA SER A 465 -28.78 -5.87 -7.97
C SER A 465 -28.50 -7.02 -6.99
N ASP A 466 -28.00 -6.71 -5.79
CA ASP A 466 -27.57 -7.71 -4.80
C ASP A 466 -28.65 -8.04 -3.76
N GLY A 467 -29.80 -7.36 -3.83
CA GLY A 467 -30.94 -7.56 -2.94
C GLY A 467 -30.72 -7.02 -1.53
N VAL A 468 -29.75 -6.11 -1.35
CA VAL A 468 -29.44 -5.46 -0.08
C VAL A 468 -29.73 -3.97 -0.20
N ASP A 469 -30.62 -3.46 0.65
CA ASP A 469 -30.81 -2.01 0.85
C ASP A 469 -29.57 -1.40 1.52
N GLN A 470 -28.62 -0.83 0.74
CA GLN A 470 -27.36 -0.33 1.31
C GLN A 470 -27.49 1.08 1.92
N ASP A 471 -28.41 1.93 1.47
CA ASP A 471 -28.60 3.27 2.02
C ASP A 471 -29.71 3.36 3.11
N SER A 472 -30.37 2.24 3.37
CA SER A 472 -31.34 2.00 4.45
C SER A 472 -32.62 2.82 4.31
N ASP A 473 -33.09 3.04 3.09
CA ASP A 473 -34.29 3.81 2.79
C ASP A 473 -35.58 2.95 2.66
N MET A 474 -35.45 1.63 2.82
CA MET A 474 -36.48 0.58 2.70
C MET A 474 -36.86 0.19 1.27
N LEU A 475 -36.15 0.71 0.28
CA LEU A 475 -36.21 0.27 -1.11
C LEU A 475 -34.94 -0.53 -1.39
N THR A 476 -34.94 -1.30 -2.47
CA THR A 476 -33.84 -2.25 -2.73
C THR A 476 -33.60 -2.34 -4.22
N ASP A 477 -32.35 -2.19 -4.63
CA ASP A 477 -31.88 -2.26 -6.02
C ASP A 477 -32.64 -1.27 -6.94
N GLU A 478 -32.94 -0.06 -6.47
CA GLU A 478 -33.75 0.94 -7.18
C GLU A 478 -33.14 1.35 -8.53
N GLY A 479 -31.81 1.47 -8.59
CA GLY A 479 -31.09 1.83 -9.81
C GLY A 479 -31.20 0.81 -10.96
N THR A 480 -31.83 -0.35 -10.77
CA THR A 480 -32.04 -1.34 -11.84
C THR A 480 -33.43 -2.02 -11.84
N ASN A 481 -34.39 -1.49 -11.11
CA ASN A 481 -35.69 -2.15 -10.91
C ASN A 481 -36.69 -1.93 -12.07
N GLY A 482 -36.37 -1.05 -13.02
CA GLY A 482 -37.20 -0.73 -14.19
C GLY A 482 -38.38 0.20 -13.89
N VAL A 483 -38.36 0.90 -12.76
CA VAL A 483 -39.36 1.87 -12.29
C VAL A 483 -38.71 3.26 -12.21
N ASP A 484 -39.55 4.29 -12.25
CA ASP A 484 -39.16 5.68 -11.96
C ASP A 484 -39.72 5.94 -10.55
N ASP A 485 -38.89 5.64 -9.54
CA ASP A 485 -39.25 5.61 -8.12
C ASP A 485 -39.37 7.03 -7.53
N ASP A 486 -38.55 7.96 -8.01
CA ASP A 486 -38.53 9.34 -7.52
C ASP A 486 -39.35 10.32 -8.42
N GLY A 487 -39.76 9.87 -9.61
CA GLY A 487 -40.52 10.66 -10.59
C GLY A 487 -39.67 11.68 -11.35
N LEU A 488 -38.34 11.59 -11.29
CA LEU A 488 -37.37 12.52 -11.85
C LEU A 488 -36.45 11.81 -12.85
N ASN A 489 -36.09 12.53 -13.91
CA ASN A 489 -35.10 12.10 -14.93
C ASN A 489 -35.39 10.78 -15.68
N GLY A 490 -36.43 10.03 -15.31
CA GLY A 490 -36.91 8.82 -15.98
C GLY A 490 -36.58 7.56 -15.19
N VAL A 491 -36.87 6.40 -15.78
CA VAL A 491 -36.63 5.08 -15.19
C VAL A 491 -35.14 4.78 -15.03
N ASP A 492 -34.75 4.20 -13.89
CA ASP A 492 -33.40 3.75 -13.53
C ASP A 492 -32.35 4.86 -13.74
N ASP A 493 -32.63 6.06 -13.24
CA ASP A 493 -31.71 7.20 -13.38
C ASP A 493 -30.58 7.15 -12.33
N PRO A 494 -29.43 7.85 -12.54
CA PRO A 494 -28.37 7.89 -11.53
C PRO A 494 -28.82 8.49 -10.18
N GLY A 495 -29.95 9.20 -10.14
CA GLY A 495 -30.62 9.66 -8.93
C GLY A 495 -31.12 8.52 -8.05
N GLU A 496 -31.55 7.41 -8.65
CA GLU A 496 -32.13 6.22 -8.00
C GLU A 496 -31.09 5.18 -7.56
N HIS A 497 -29.80 5.34 -7.87
CA HIS A 497 -28.81 4.38 -7.40
C HIS A 497 -28.63 4.45 -5.87
N GLU A 498 -28.67 3.29 -5.22
CA GLU A 498 -28.43 3.12 -3.77
C GLU A 498 -26.98 3.46 -3.43
N THR A 499 -26.07 3.12 -4.34
CA THR A 499 -24.64 3.27 -4.15
C THR A 499 -23.99 4.04 -5.30
N ALA A 500 -22.73 4.44 -5.12
CA ALA A 500 -21.96 5.04 -6.20
C ALA A 500 -20.45 4.84 -6.00
N PRO A 501 -19.64 4.72 -7.06
CA PRO A 501 -18.19 4.75 -6.94
C PRO A 501 -17.77 6.05 -6.25
N PRO A 502 -16.69 6.04 -5.44
CA PRO A 502 -16.12 7.23 -4.82
C PRO A 502 -15.96 8.42 -5.78
N TYR A 503 -15.57 8.13 -7.02
CA TYR A 503 -15.52 9.07 -8.13
C TYR A 503 -16.18 8.43 -9.36
N GLU A 504 -17.30 9.01 -9.83
CA GLU A 504 -18.03 8.59 -11.03
C GLU A 504 -17.37 9.09 -12.33
N ARG A 505 -16.05 8.94 -12.42
CA ARG A 505 -15.24 9.45 -13.53
C ARG A 505 -14.22 8.40 -13.95
N PRO A 506 -13.95 8.23 -15.26
CA PRO A 506 -12.86 7.40 -15.73
C PRO A 506 -11.51 7.86 -15.19
N LEU A 507 -10.77 6.94 -14.59
CA LEU A 507 -9.36 7.12 -14.25
C LEU A 507 -8.52 6.76 -15.49
N ARG A 508 -8.02 7.79 -16.18
CA ARG A 508 -7.32 7.59 -17.45
C ARG A 508 -5.89 7.10 -17.29
N GLY A 509 -5.22 7.53 -16.23
CA GLY A 509 -3.86 7.16 -15.98
C GLY A 509 -3.43 7.55 -14.58
N ILE A 510 -2.34 6.94 -14.14
CA ILE A 510 -1.72 7.18 -12.84
C ILE A 510 -0.24 7.50 -13.01
N GLN A 511 0.31 8.20 -12.04
CA GLN A 511 1.72 8.48 -11.88
C GLN A 511 2.12 8.09 -10.47
N ILE A 512 3.10 7.20 -10.34
CA ILE A 512 3.65 6.79 -9.06
C ILE A 512 5.06 7.36 -8.94
N THR A 513 5.30 8.21 -7.96
CA THR A 513 6.61 8.77 -7.65
C THR A 513 7.21 8.06 -6.45
N ILE A 514 8.44 7.60 -6.60
CA ILE A 514 9.15 6.88 -5.54
C ILE A 514 10.46 7.58 -5.29
N ARG A 515 10.67 8.00 -4.04
CA ARG A 515 11.89 8.66 -3.58
C ARG A 515 12.56 7.78 -2.55
N ALA A 516 13.85 7.51 -2.71
CA ALA A 516 14.64 6.74 -1.78
C ALA A 516 15.93 7.46 -1.42
N ILE A 517 16.45 7.18 -0.22
CA ILE A 517 17.68 7.77 0.29
C ILE A 517 18.72 6.70 0.62
N GLU A 518 19.98 7.08 0.48
CA GLU A 518 21.12 6.30 0.92
C GLU A 518 21.66 6.87 2.25
N ASP A 519 21.88 6.03 3.26
CA ASP A 519 22.18 6.48 4.63
C ASP A 519 23.51 7.22 4.79
N GLY A 520 24.56 6.76 4.10
CA GLY A 520 25.93 7.24 4.32
C GLY A 520 26.17 8.61 3.70
N SER A 521 25.94 8.70 2.39
CA SER A 521 26.09 9.91 1.57
C SER A 521 24.86 10.83 1.61
N ARG A 522 23.72 10.37 2.16
CA ARG A 522 22.42 11.08 2.15
C ARG A 522 21.99 11.47 0.73
N LEU A 523 22.44 10.70 -0.26
CA LEU A 523 22.06 10.90 -1.65
C LEU A 523 20.62 10.40 -1.86
N ILE A 524 19.82 11.25 -2.50
CA ILE A 524 18.43 10.97 -2.79
C ILE A 524 18.30 10.61 -4.26
N ARG A 525 17.51 9.58 -4.53
CA ARG A 525 17.09 9.20 -5.88
C ARG A 525 15.58 9.19 -5.95
N GLN A 526 15.04 9.73 -7.03
CA GLN A 526 13.63 9.69 -7.36
C GLN A 526 13.47 9.12 -8.76
N ASP A 527 12.56 8.17 -8.92
CA ASP A 527 12.11 7.69 -10.22
C ASP A 527 10.56 7.69 -10.23
N THR A 528 9.99 7.80 -11.42
CA THR A 528 8.54 7.92 -11.61
C THR A 528 8.06 6.87 -12.61
N VAL A 529 6.96 6.21 -12.28
CA VAL A 529 6.24 5.24 -13.12
C VAL A 529 4.95 5.88 -13.60
N THR A 530 4.58 5.69 -14.86
CA THR A 530 3.30 6.17 -15.40
C THR A 530 2.59 5.05 -16.12
N ALA A 531 1.30 4.88 -15.86
CA ALA A 531 0.49 3.87 -16.52
C ALA A 531 -0.79 4.49 -17.10
N ASN A 532 -1.17 4.02 -18.29
CA ASN A 532 -2.48 4.27 -18.88
C ASN A 532 -3.43 3.17 -18.43
N LEU A 533 -4.60 3.56 -17.92
CA LEU A 533 -5.60 2.65 -17.38
C LEU A 533 -6.84 2.55 -18.28
N MET A 534 -6.82 3.22 -19.43
CA MET A 534 -7.82 3.03 -20.47
C MET A 534 -7.31 1.92 -21.41
N THR A 535 -8.12 0.89 -21.60
CA THR A 535 -7.90 -0.10 -22.65
C THR A 535 -8.21 0.53 -24.01
N GLU A 536 -7.34 0.32 -25.00
CA GLU A 536 -7.56 0.75 -26.40
C GLU A 536 -8.79 0.10 -27.06
#